data_AF-A0A503XMT7-F1
#
_entry.id   AF-A0A503XMT7-F1
#
_cell.length_a   1.000
_cell.length_b   1.000
_cell.length_c   1.000
_cell.angle_alpha   90.00
_cell.angle_beta   90.00
_cell.angle_gamma   90.00
#
_symmetry.space_group_name_H-M   'P 1'
#
loop_
_entity.id
_entity.type
_entity.pdbx_description
1 polymer ?
#
loop_
_entity_poly.entity_id
_entity_poly.type
_entity_poly.pdbx_seq_one_letter_code
_entity_poly.pdbx_strand_id
1 'polypeptide(L)'
;MTIIRDEHAATPGLAIIDKYEEAVTYLYPILQRCPRVHGNVRDTMMAVLFDQVGLFYQAAKSRQPSKLYAADANLATLRFWLRFAADRRLKIISTGQHKAMLRLLAEVGAMLGAWIKTAKGNG
;
A
#
# COMPACT_ATOMS: atom_id res chain seq x y z
N MET A 1 7.51 0.80 20.47
CA MET A 1 7.16 2.14 19.95
C MET A 1 5.66 2.28 20.06
N THR A 2 5.16 3.15 20.94
CA THR A 2 3.72 3.37 21.09
C THR A 2 3.31 4.39 20.04
N ILE A 3 2.55 3.97 19.03
CA ILE A 3 1.99 4.87 18.03
C ILE A 3 0.87 5.66 18.72
N ILE A 4 1.02 6.97 18.83
CA ILE A 4 -0.04 7.87 19.32
C ILE A 4 -1.02 8.05 18.16
N ARG A 5 -2.27 7.63 18.36
CA ARG A 5 -3.33 7.74 17.35
C ARG A 5 -4.18 8.99 17.62
N ASP A 6 -4.64 9.63 16.55
CA ASP A 6 -5.63 10.70 16.64
C ASP A 6 -7.02 10.11 16.93
N GLU A 7 -7.65 10.55 18.03
CA GLU A 7 -8.95 10.07 18.51
C GLU A 7 -10.11 10.53 17.60
N HIS A 8 -9.91 11.51 16.73
CA HIS A 8 -10.95 12.03 15.81
C HIS A 8 -11.10 11.21 14.50
N ALA A 9 -10.44 10.06 14.41
CA ALA A 9 -10.34 9.21 13.24
C ALA A 9 -11.54 8.25 12.98
N ALA A 10 -12.78 8.67 13.23
CA ALA A 10 -13.96 7.80 13.09
C ALA A 10 -14.51 7.69 11.64
N THR A 11 -13.66 7.46 10.63
CA THR A 11 -14.12 7.23 9.23
C THR A 11 -13.57 5.90 8.70
N PRO A 12 -14.32 5.11 7.91
CA PRO A 12 -13.83 3.88 7.27
C PRO A 12 -12.49 4.03 6.53
N GLY A 13 -12.23 5.23 5.98
CA GLY A 13 -10.95 5.57 5.34
C GLY A 13 -9.74 5.50 6.27
N LEU A 14 -9.91 5.65 7.59
CA LEU A 14 -8.81 5.57 8.55
C LEU A 14 -8.43 4.13 8.90
N ALA A 15 -9.39 3.19 8.93
CA ALA A 15 -9.08 1.78 9.20
C ALA A 15 -8.20 1.14 8.09
N ILE A 16 -8.46 1.48 6.82
CA ILE A 16 -7.62 0.98 5.71
C ILE A 16 -6.23 1.62 5.72
N ILE A 17 -6.11 2.87 6.17
CA ILE A 17 -4.82 3.56 6.32
C ILE A 17 -4.00 2.91 7.44
N ASP A 18 -4.60 2.64 8.60
CA ASP A 18 -3.96 1.89 9.70
C ASP A 18 -3.45 0.54 9.20
N LYS A 19 -4.28 -0.18 8.43
CA LYS A 19 -3.87 -1.48 7.89
C LYS A 19 -2.74 -1.37 6.87
N TYR A 20 -2.74 -0.30 6.08
CA TYR A 20 -1.67 -0.04 5.14
C TYR A 20 -0.38 0.43 5.83
N GLU A 21 -0.47 1.07 6.99
CA GLU A 21 0.69 1.42 7.81
C GLU A 21 1.49 0.17 8.19
N GLU A 22 0.83 -0.95 8.54
CA GLU A 22 1.51 -2.23 8.76
C GLU A 22 2.33 -2.67 7.54
N ALA A 23 1.80 -2.49 6.33
CA ALA A 23 2.50 -2.80 5.08
C ALA A 23 3.71 -1.88 4.86
N VAL A 24 3.57 -0.58 5.17
CA VAL A 24 4.64 0.40 5.07
C VAL A 24 5.74 0.09 6.08
N THR A 25 5.41 -0.13 7.35
CA THR A 25 6.36 -0.45 8.41
C THR A 25 7.13 -1.74 8.12
N TYR A 26 6.48 -2.73 7.49
CA TYR A 26 7.15 -3.95 7.07
C TYR A 26 8.10 -3.72 5.88
N LEU A 27 7.64 -3.05 4.82
CA LEU A 27 8.38 -2.95 3.56
C LEU A 27 9.53 -1.92 3.62
N TYR A 28 9.32 -0.80 4.31
CA TYR A 28 10.28 0.30 4.37
C TYR A 28 11.70 -0.13 4.78
N PRO A 29 11.93 -0.84 5.91
CA PRO A 29 13.27 -1.28 6.31
C PRO A 29 13.86 -2.34 5.37
N ILE A 30 13.05 -3.03 4.58
CA ILE A 30 13.53 -3.97 3.56
C ILE A 30 14.08 -3.18 2.37
N LEU A 31 13.34 -2.18 1.88
CA LEU A 31 13.77 -1.34 0.76
C LEU A 31 14.97 -0.46 1.14
N GLN A 32 15.06 0.04 2.37
CA GLN A 32 16.23 0.80 2.84
C GLN A 32 17.53 0.00 2.78
N ARG A 33 17.46 -1.32 2.98
CA ARG A 33 18.62 -2.24 2.90
C ARG A 33 18.94 -2.69 1.47
N CYS A 34 18.20 -2.20 0.48
CA CYS A 34 18.42 -2.54 -0.93
C CYS A 34 19.83 -2.11 -1.38
N PRO A 35 20.59 -2.97 -2.10
CA PRO A 35 21.87 -2.59 -2.66
C PRO A 35 21.80 -1.33 -3.54
N ARG A 36 22.82 -0.46 -3.45
CA ARG A 36 22.85 0.83 -4.18
C ARG A 36 22.72 0.69 -5.70
N VAL A 37 23.15 -0.45 -6.26
CA VAL A 37 23.02 -0.77 -7.69
C VAL A 37 21.56 -0.81 -8.15
N HIS A 38 20.61 -1.01 -7.24
CA HIS A 38 19.17 -0.98 -7.49
C HIS A 38 18.50 0.30 -6.97
N GLY A 39 19.27 1.39 -6.76
CA GLY A 39 18.78 2.64 -6.18
C GLY A 39 17.53 3.19 -6.87
N ASN A 40 17.52 3.24 -8.20
CA ASN A 40 16.37 3.74 -8.97
C ASN A 40 15.10 2.90 -8.75
N VAL A 41 15.26 1.57 -8.65
CA VAL A 41 14.14 0.65 -8.38
C VAL A 41 13.64 0.86 -6.95
N ARG A 42 14.55 0.94 -5.97
CA ARG A 42 14.22 1.22 -4.58
C ARG A 42 13.41 2.51 -4.47
N ASP A 43 13.87 3.59 -5.08
CA ASP A 43 13.25 4.91 -4.99
C ASP A 43 11.87 4.92 -5.65
N THR A 44 11.73 4.25 -6.79
CA THR A 44 10.43 4.07 -7.45
C THR A 44 9.45 3.28 -6.58
N MET A 45 9.91 2.20 -5.94
CA MET A 45 9.08 1.41 -5.03
C MET A 45 8.68 2.20 -3.78
N MET A 46 9.58 3.01 -3.23
CA MET A 46 9.27 3.88 -2.09
C MET A 46 8.25 4.95 -2.48
N ALA A 47 8.36 5.56 -3.66
CA ALA A 47 7.38 6.52 -4.16
C ALA A 47 5.99 5.88 -4.24
N VAL A 48 5.86 4.73 -4.92
CA VAL A 48 4.59 4.00 -5.04
C VAL A 48 4.02 3.60 -3.68
N LEU A 49 4.88 3.17 -2.75
CA LEU A 49 4.50 2.80 -1.38
C LEU A 49 3.89 4.00 -0.64
N PHE A 50 4.51 5.18 -0.71
CA PHE A 50 4.07 6.36 0.02
C PHE A 50 2.91 7.10 -0.67
N ASP A 51 2.88 7.16 -1.99
CA ASP A 51 1.81 7.78 -2.77
C ASP A 51 0.43 7.17 -2.44
N GLN A 52 0.41 5.87 -2.13
CA GLN A 52 -0.80 5.18 -1.71
C GLN A 52 -1.49 5.84 -0.51
N VAL A 53 -0.72 6.37 0.45
CA VAL A 53 -1.29 7.03 1.64
C VAL A 53 -2.05 8.28 1.22
N GLY A 54 -1.47 9.08 0.33
CA GLY A 54 -2.12 10.25 -0.25
C GLY A 54 -3.39 9.88 -1.02
N LEU A 55 -3.37 8.78 -1.78
CA LEU A 55 -4.54 8.28 -2.51
C LEU A 55 -5.67 7.85 -1.57
N PHE A 56 -5.35 7.20 -0.45
CA PHE A 56 -6.36 6.86 0.54
C PHE A 56 -6.99 8.09 1.19
N TYR A 57 -6.19 9.11 1.57
CA TYR A 57 -6.73 10.35 2.10
C TYR A 57 -7.60 11.11 1.09
N GLN A 58 -7.18 11.15 -0.18
CA GLN A 58 -7.99 11.74 -1.24
C GLN A 58 -9.31 10.99 -1.42
N ALA A 59 -9.30 9.66 -1.40
CA ALA A 59 -10.50 8.84 -1.48
C ALA A 59 -11.39 8.96 -0.24
N ALA A 60 -10.80 9.15 0.95
CA ALA A 60 -11.54 9.36 2.19
C ALA A 60 -12.30 10.70 2.20
N LYS A 61 -11.65 11.75 1.71
CA LYS A 61 -12.23 13.10 1.66
C LYS A 61 -13.12 13.33 0.44
N SER A 62 -12.91 12.57 -0.63
CA SER A 62 -13.68 12.69 -1.87
C SER A 62 -14.86 11.73 -1.87
N ARG A 63 -16.04 12.20 -2.28
CA ARG A 63 -17.19 11.33 -2.57
C ARG A 63 -17.12 10.70 -3.97
N GLN A 64 -15.97 10.79 -4.66
CA GLN A 64 -15.82 10.35 -6.04
C GLN A 64 -15.25 8.92 -6.12
N PRO A 65 -15.95 7.96 -6.76
CA PRO A 65 -15.44 6.60 -6.95
C PRO A 65 -14.11 6.53 -7.71
N SER A 66 -13.82 7.49 -8.59
CA SER A 66 -12.56 7.57 -9.35
C SER A 66 -11.32 7.59 -8.45
N LYS A 67 -11.41 8.19 -7.26
CA LYS A 67 -10.30 8.24 -6.29
C LYS A 67 -10.02 6.88 -5.66
N LEU A 68 -11.06 6.08 -5.40
CA LEU A 68 -10.91 4.71 -4.92
C LEU A 68 -10.25 3.81 -5.99
N TYR A 69 -10.61 3.99 -7.26
CA TYR A 69 -9.96 3.26 -8.35
C TYR A 69 -8.50 3.67 -8.56
N ALA A 70 -8.15 4.94 -8.37
CA ALA A 70 -6.76 5.37 -8.40
C ALA A 70 -5.93 4.69 -7.29
N ALA A 71 -6.50 4.59 -6.08
CA ALA A 71 -5.89 3.84 -4.99
C ALA A 71 -5.73 2.35 -5.31
N ASP A 72 -6.71 1.71 -5.97
CA ASP A 72 -6.61 0.30 -6.35
C ASP A 72 -5.57 0.06 -7.44
N ALA A 73 -5.51 0.96 -8.43
CA ALA A 73 -4.49 0.93 -9.47
C ALA A 73 -3.08 1.03 -8.88
N ASN A 74 -2.85 1.91 -7.90
CA ASN A 74 -1.55 2.04 -7.25
C ASN A 74 -1.18 0.80 -6.41
N LEU A 75 -2.15 0.12 -5.75
CA LEU A 75 -1.90 -1.18 -5.13
C LEU A 75 -1.50 -2.25 -6.16
N ALA A 76 -2.10 -2.24 -7.35
CA ALA A 76 -1.71 -3.14 -8.44
C ALA A 76 -0.27 -2.85 -8.93
N THR A 77 0.08 -1.58 -9.05
CA THR A 77 1.45 -1.14 -9.37
C THR A 77 2.45 -1.62 -8.31
N LEU A 78 2.11 -1.50 -7.02
CA LEU A 78 2.96 -2.01 -5.94
C LEU A 78 3.15 -3.54 -6.02
N ARG A 79 2.08 -4.29 -6.31
CA ARG A 79 2.15 -5.75 -6.53
C ARG A 79 3.07 -6.12 -7.70
N PHE A 80 3.06 -5.34 -8.78
CA PHE A 80 3.99 -5.52 -9.89
C PHE A 80 5.44 -5.33 -9.42
N TRP A 81 5.73 -4.24 -8.72
CA TRP A 81 7.08 -3.96 -8.24
C TRP A 81 7.60 -5.00 -7.25
N LEU A 82 6.74 -5.51 -6.37
CA LEU A 82 7.10 -6.60 -5.46
C LEU A 82 7.47 -7.87 -6.23
N ARG A 83 6.74 -8.21 -7.29
CA ARG A 83 7.07 -9.34 -8.16
C ARG A 83 8.42 -9.15 -8.85
N PHE A 84 8.67 -7.94 -9.36
CA PHE A 84 9.95 -7.60 -9.98
C PHE A 84 11.10 -7.71 -8.97
N ALA A 85 10.95 -7.14 -7.78
CA ALA A 85 11.96 -7.19 -6.72
C ALA A 85 12.25 -8.63 -6.23
N ALA A 86 11.28 -9.53 -6.31
CA ALA A 86 11.40 -10.93 -5.94
C ALA A 86 11.95 -11.84 -7.06
N ASP A 87 12.22 -11.29 -8.26
CA ASP A 87 12.75 -12.07 -9.38
C ASP A 87 14.05 -12.79 -9.00
N ARG A 88 14.22 -14.02 -9.48
CA ARG A 88 15.37 -14.87 -9.12
C ARG A 88 16.71 -14.29 -9.56
N ARG A 89 16.74 -13.38 -10.53
CA ARG A 89 17.95 -12.71 -11.00
C ARG A 89 18.27 -11.47 -10.17
N LEU A 90 17.25 -10.75 -9.68
CA LEU A 90 17.42 -9.50 -8.94
C LEU A 90 17.56 -9.74 -7.43
N LYS A 91 16.75 -10.64 -6.86
CA LYS A 91 16.73 -11.02 -5.44
C LYS A 91 16.79 -9.83 -4.47
N ILE A 92 16.15 -8.72 -4.83
CA ILE A 92 16.08 -7.52 -3.97
C ILE A 92 15.30 -7.82 -2.70
N ILE A 93 14.23 -8.63 -2.82
CA ILE A 93 13.51 -9.19 -1.67
C ILE A 93 13.48 -10.72 -1.76
N SER A 94 13.49 -11.37 -0.60
CA SER A 94 13.34 -12.82 -0.50
C SER A 94 11.91 -13.28 -0.82
N THR A 95 11.75 -14.54 -1.19
CA THR A 95 10.42 -15.14 -1.41
C THR A 95 9.54 -15.07 -0.17
N GLY A 96 10.12 -15.21 1.04
CA GLY A 96 9.40 -15.07 2.30
C GLY A 96 8.86 -13.65 2.51
N GLN A 97 9.70 -12.63 2.25
CA GLN A 97 9.30 -11.23 2.32
C GLN A 97 8.23 -10.88 1.28
N HIS A 98 8.37 -11.38 0.06
CA HIS A 98 7.37 -11.21 -0.98
C HIS A 98 6.02 -11.81 -0.56
N LYS A 99 6.00 -13.04 -0.03
CA LYS A 99 4.78 -13.70 0.45
C LYS A 99 4.13 -12.94 1.61
N ALA A 100 4.93 -12.45 2.56
CA ALA A 100 4.43 -11.63 3.67
C ALA A 100 3.78 -10.33 3.17
N MET A 101 4.45 -9.62 2.25
CA MET A 101 3.89 -8.41 1.65
C MET A 101 2.60 -8.64 0.89
N LEU A 102 2.51 -9.71 0.10
CA LEU A 102 1.28 -10.00 -0.65
C LEU A 102 0.08 -10.27 0.26
N ARG A 103 0.30 -10.83 1.46
CA ARG A 103 -0.78 -11.02 2.44
C ARG A 103 -1.28 -9.68 2.99
N LEU A 104 -0.36 -8.81 3.42
CA LEU A 104 -0.71 -7.47 3.90
C LEU A 104 -1.46 -6.66 2.83
N LEU A 105 -0.98 -6.69 1.58
CA LEU A 105 -1.66 -6.01 0.47
C LEU A 105 -3.00 -6.65 0.06
N ALA A 106 -3.17 -7.96 0.28
CA ALA A 106 -4.46 -8.62 0.02
C ALA A 106 -5.52 -8.18 1.04
N GLU A 107 -5.15 -8.03 2.32
CA GLU A 107 -6.02 -7.51 3.36
C GLU A 107 -6.43 -6.06 3.07
N VAL A 108 -5.45 -5.19 2.75
CA VAL A 108 -5.72 -3.81 2.33
C VAL A 108 -6.60 -3.75 1.07
N GLY A 109 -6.32 -4.60 0.07
CA GLY A 109 -7.12 -4.68 -1.16
C GLY A 109 -8.56 -5.15 -0.91
N ALA A 110 -8.78 -6.08 0.02
CA ALA A 110 -10.12 -6.52 0.41
C ALA A 110 -10.92 -5.37 1.06
N MET A 111 -10.28 -4.61 1.94
CA MET A 111 -10.88 -3.41 2.56
C MET A 111 -11.24 -2.36 1.50
N LEU A 112 -10.33 -2.10 0.55
CA LEU A 112 -10.59 -1.15 -0.54
C LEU A 112 -11.73 -1.63 -1.45
N GLY A 113 -11.77 -2.92 -1.77
CA GLY A 113 -12.83 -3.52 -2.57
C GLY A 113 -14.21 -3.42 -1.90
N ALA A 114 -14.27 -3.63 -0.58
CA ALA A 114 -15.49 -3.41 0.19
C ALA A 114 -15.92 -1.93 0.14
N TRP A 115 -14.97 -1.00 0.32
CA TRP A 115 -15.23 0.43 0.24
C TRP A 115 -15.75 0.88 -1.13
N ILE A 116 -15.17 0.37 -2.22
CA ILE A 116 -15.65 0.61 -3.60
C ILE A 116 -17.09 0.13 -3.77
N LYS A 117 -17.44 -1.05 -3.24
CA LYS A 117 -18.81 -1.58 -3.31
C LYS A 117 -19.81 -0.68 -2.57
N THR A 118 -19.46 -0.25 -1.36
CA THR A 118 -20.31 0.67 -0.58
C THR A 118 -20.48 2.03 -1.28
N ALA A 119 -19.41 2.58 -1.84
CA ALA A 119 -19.46 3.85 -2.57
C ALA A 119 -20.36 3.78 -3.83
N LYS A 120 -20.42 2.63 -4.51
CA LYS A 120 -21.33 2.40 -5.64
C LYS A 120 -22.78 2.20 -5.24
N GLY A 121 -23.04 1.54 -4.11
CA GLY A 121 -24.40 1.27 -3.64
C GLY A 121 -25.12 2.49 -3.09
N ASN A 122 -24.39 3.55 -2.76
CA ASN A 122 -24.91 4.81 -2.23
C ASN A 122 -25.04 5.92 -3.29
N GLY A 123 -24.85 5.60 -4.57
CA GLY A 123 -24.89 6.52 -5.71
C GLY A 123 -26.12 6.32 -6.58
#